data_AF-A0A409V647-F1
#
_entry.id   AF-A0A409V647-F1
#
_cell.length_a   1.000
_cell.length_b   1.000
_cell.length_c   1.000
_cell.angle_alpha   90.00
_cell.angle_beta   90.00
_cell.angle_gamma   90.00
#
_symmetry.space_group_name_H-M   'P 1'
#
loop_
_entity.id
_entity.type
_entity.pdbx_description
1 polymer ?
#
loop_
_entity_poly.entity_id
_entity_poly.type
_entity_poly.pdbx_seq_one_letter_code
_entity_poly.pdbx_strand_id
1 'polypeptide(L)'
;DVCDPDLDGDGINNSDDNCPYLKNPLQTDLNGDQVGDDCVVDSDGDGIDDSNDTCPYNKYISTTSFSDYFSVDLYPGYSIDPRWRVKAVGREIYQLADTMKPVMLIVSSVFYLKNYVLFAQNKEYIL
;
A
#
# COMPACT_ATOMS: atom_id res chain seq x y z
N ASP A 1 -11.00 -9.59 3.25
CA ASP A 1 -10.22 -10.08 4.40
C ASP A 1 -9.88 -11.56 4.21
N VAL A 2 -8.77 -12.08 4.75
CA VAL A 2 -8.33 -13.50 4.50
C VAL A 2 -9.37 -14.53 4.96
N CYS A 3 -10.22 -14.14 5.89
CA CYS A 3 -11.27 -15.00 6.47
C CYS A 3 -12.68 -14.63 5.99
N ASP A 4 -12.81 -13.70 5.06
CA ASP A 4 -14.11 -13.26 4.54
C ASP A 4 -14.51 -14.12 3.33
N PRO A 5 -15.64 -14.85 3.35
CA PRO A 5 -16.09 -15.65 2.21
C PRO A 5 -16.58 -14.81 1.02
N ASP A 6 -16.85 -13.51 1.23
CA ASP A 6 -17.32 -12.54 0.24
C ASP A 6 -16.55 -11.22 0.44
N LEU A 7 -15.40 -11.13 -0.23
CA LEU A 7 -14.37 -10.11 -0.02
C LEU A 7 -14.85 -8.70 -0.32
N ASP A 8 -15.70 -8.55 -1.32
CA ASP A 8 -16.19 -7.26 -1.77
C ASP A 8 -17.57 -6.94 -1.19
N GLY A 9 -18.36 -7.95 -0.80
CA GLY A 9 -19.69 -7.82 -0.21
C GLY A 9 -20.78 -7.65 -1.25
N ASP A 10 -20.66 -8.28 -2.42
CA ASP A 10 -21.62 -8.23 -3.52
C ASP A 10 -22.67 -9.37 -3.48
N GLY A 11 -22.44 -10.36 -2.62
CA GLY A 11 -23.32 -11.52 -2.40
C GLY A 11 -22.91 -12.79 -3.12
N ILE A 12 -21.80 -12.79 -3.86
CA ILE A 12 -21.17 -13.95 -4.50
C ILE A 12 -19.98 -14.41 -3.63
N ASN A 13 -19.79 -15.72 -3.49
CA ASN A 13 -18.62 -16.21 -2.75
C ASN A 13 -17.35 -16.01 -3.57
N ASN A 14 -16.22 -15.72 -2.92
CA ASN A 14 -14.92 -15.50 -3.59
C ASN A 14 -14.50 -16.61 -4.56
N SER A 15 -14.96 -17.86 -4.34
CA SER A 15 -14.62 -18.99 -5.22
C SER A 15 -15.41 -19.02 -6.52
N ASP A 16 -16.56 -18.35 -6.53
CA ASP A 16 -17.52 -18.30 -7.65
C ASP A 16 -17.59 -16.88 -8.26
N ASP A 17 -16.81 -15.94 -7.73
CA ASP A 17 -16.80 -14.53 -8.10
C ASP A 17 -15.73 -14.24 -9.16
N ASN A 18 -16.15 -13.69 -10.30
CA ASN A 18 -15.25 -13.31 -11.39
C ASN A 18 -14.57 -11.94 -11.19
N CYS A 19 -14.94 -11.18 -10.15
CA CYS A 19 -14.25 -9.97 -9.68
C CYS A 19 -14.13 -9.92 -8.15
N PRO A 20 -13.31 -10.78 -7.51
CA PRO A 20 -13.27 -10.95 -6.05
C PRO A 20 -12.94 -9.72 -5.19
N TYR A 21 -12.56 -8.59 -5.79
CA TYR A 21 -12.20 -7.37 -5.09
C TYR A 21 -13.04 -6.16 -5.53
N LEU A 22 -13.98 -6.34 -6.46
CA LEU A 22 -14.80 -5.29 -7.03
C LEU A 22 -16.24 -5.75 -7.27
N LYS A 23 -17.16 -5.15 -6.49
CA LYS A 23 -18.59 -5.46 -6.52
C LYS A 23 -19.17 -5.50 -7.93
N ASN A 24 -19.58 -6.69 -8.35
CA ASN A 24 -20.28 -6.90 -9.60
C ASN A 24 -21.34 -8.02 -9.48
N PRO A 25 -22.48 -7.76 -8.80
CA PRO A 25 -23.50 -8.80 -8.54
C PRO A 25 -24.10 -9.48 -9.78
N LEU A 26 -23.89 -8.91 -10.96
CA LEU A 26 -24.34 -9.45 -12.24
C LEU A 26 -23.37 -10.46 -12.84
N GLN A 27 -22.13 -10.53 -12.35
CA GLN A 27 -21.09 -11.49 -12.76
C GLN A 27 -20.94 -11.52 -14.29
N THR A 28 -20.93 -10.34 -14.92
CA THR A 28 -20.86 -10.22 -16.38
C THR A 28 -19.47 -10.66 -16.86
N ASP A 29 -19.43 -11.64 -17.77
CA ASP A 29 -18.22 -12.12 -18.45
C ASP A 29 -18.62 -12.48 -19.89
N LEU A 30 -18.52 -11.50 -20.79
CA LEU A 30 -18.96 -11.67 -22.19
C LEU A 30 -18.04 -12.55 -23.02
N ASN A 31 -16.77 -12.69 -22.62
CA ASN A 31 -15.76 -13.40 -23.39
C ASN A 31 -15.54 -14.86 -22.89
N GLY A 32 -16.01 -15.18 -21.68
CA GLY A 32 -15.99 -16.49 -21.07
C GLY A 32 -14.62 -16.90 -20.49
N ASP A 33 -13.76 -15.95 -20.12
CA ASP A 33 -12.42 -16.21 -19.58
C ASP A 33 -12.36 -16.32 -18.05
N GLN A 34 -13.51 -16.20 -17.37
CA GLN A 34 -13.69 -16.22 -15.91
C GLN A 34 -13.15 -14.97 -15.19
N VAL A 35 -12.78 -13.93 -15.93
CA VAL A 35 -12.54 -12.59 -15.38
C VAL A 35 -13.74 -11.72 -15.73
N GLY A 36 -14.29 -11.03 -14.73
CA GLY A 36 -15.46 -10.18 -14.98
C GLY A 36 -15.09 -8.95 -15.82
N ASP A 37 -16.02 -8.56 -16.69
CA ASP A 37 -15.86 -7.38 -17.56
C ASP A 37 -15.62 -6.09 -16.75
N ASP A 38 -16.13 -6.06 -15.51
CA ASP A 38 -16.04 -4.91 -14.60
C ASP A 38 -14.63 -4.71 -14.01
N CYS A 39 -13.82 -5.78 -13.89
CA CYS A 39 -12.51 -5.75 -13.22
C CYS A 39 -11.33 -6.14 -14.13
N VAL A 40 -11.54 -6.27 -15.44
CA VAL A 40 -10.52 -6.76 -16.40
C VAL A 40 -9.30 -5.83 -16.54
N VAL A 41 -9.43 -4.55 -16.19
CA VAL A 41 -8.33 -3.56 -16.25
C VAL A 41 -7.90 -3.07 -14.86
N ASP A 42 -8.83 -3.08 -13.91
CA ASP A 42 -8.68 -2.55 -12.55
C ASP A 42 -9.38 -3.53 -11.60
N SER A 43 -8.57 -4.42 -11.01
CA SER A 43 -9.04 -5.58 -10.28
C SER A 43 -9.72 -5.23 -8.95
N ASP A 44 -9.36 -4.11 -8.31
CA ASP A 44 -9.91 -3.68 -7.01
C ASP A 44 -10.75 -2.38 -7.07
N GLY A 45 -10.83 -1.79 -8.26
CA GLY A 45 -11.66 -0.63 -8.57
C GLY A 45 -11.23 0.63 -7.82
N ASP A 46 -9.94 0.81 -7.56
CA ASP A 46 -9.40 2.03 -6.95
C ASP A 46 -9.18 3.18 -7.95
N GLY A 47 -9.33 2.88 -9.25
CA GLY A 47 -9.20 3.82 -10.36
C GLY A 47 -7.80 3.86 -10.98
N ILE A 48 -6.90 2.96 -10.60
CA ILE A 48 -5.57 2.76 -11.19
C ILE A 48 -5.51 1.40 -11.86
N ASP A 49 -5.22 1.38 -13.17
CA ASP A 49 -5.07 0.12 -13.90
C ASP A 49 -4.05 -0.82 -13.23
N ASP A 50 -4.32 -2.13 -13.23
CA ASP A 50 -3.47 -3.17 -12.62
C ASP A 50 -2.00 -3.08 -13.06
N SER A 51 -1.76 -2.61 -14.29
CA SER A 51 -0.42 -2.44 -14.85
C SER A 51 0.40 -1.31 -14.20
N ASN A 52 -0.28 -0.34 -13.59
CA ASN A 52 0.29 0.81 -12.90
C ASN A 52 0.08 0.77 -11.38
N ASP A 53 -0.63 -0.25 -10.89
CA ASP A 53 -0.92 -0.46 -9.48
C ASP A 53 0.17 -1.32 -8.79
N THR A 54 0.66 -0.84 -7.65
CA THR A 54 1.64 -1.58 -6.83
C THR A 54 1.03 -2.75 -6.07
N CYS A 55 -0.26 -2.67 -5.73
CA CYS A 55 -1.09 -3.67 -5.08
C CYS A 55 -2.46 -3.81 -5.79
N PRO A 56 -2.55 -4.42 -6.98
CA PRO A 56 -3.77 -4.51 -7.80
C PRO A 56 -5.00 -5.18 -7.15
N TYR A 57 -4.87 -5.74 -5.95
CA TYR A 57 -5.91 -6.46 -5.23
C TYR A 57 -6.19 -5.82 -3.87
N ASN A 58 -5.87 -4.53 -3.73
CA ASN A 58 -6.05 -3.76 -2.51
C ASN A 58 -6.39 -2.31 -2.84
N LYS A 59 -7.70 -2.04 -2.82
CA LYS A 59 -8.33 -0.74 -3.10
C LYS A 59 -7.73 0.47 -2.37
N TYR A 60 -6.99 0.25 -1.30
CA TYR A 60 -6.46 1.31 -0.45
C TYR A 60 -5.00 1.68 -0.77
N ILE A 61 -4.29 0.91 -1.61
CA ILE A 61 -2.84 1.10 -1.82
C ILE A 61 -2.43 0.88 -3.28
N SER A 62 -2.58 1.89 -4.13
CA SER A 62 -2.12 1.85 -5.53
C SER A 62 -0.65 2.24 -5.75
N THR A 63 -0.08 3.05 -4.86
CA THR A 63 1.27 3.61 -5.05
C THR A 63 2.14 3.54 -3.81
N THR A 64 3.46 3.48 -4.01
CA THR A 64 4.41 3.60 -2.90
C THR A 64 4.44 5.05 -2.39
N SER A 65 4.02 5.25 -1.14
CA SER A 65 4.00 6.57 -0.49
C SER A 65 4.37 6.45 0.99
N PHE A 66 5.41 7.18 1.38
CA PHE A 66 5.81 7.36 2.78
C PHE A 66 5.25 8.67 3.37
N SER A 67 4.14 9.17 2.81
CA SER A 67 3.51 10.42 3.29
C SER A 67 2.84 10.23 4.65
N ASP A 68 2.30 9.04 4.90
CA ASP A 68 1.78 8.62 6.19
C ASP A 68 2.82 7.72 6.88
N TYR A 69 3.52 8.30 7.85
CA TYR A 69 4.65 7.66 8.53
C TYR A 69 4.66 8.01 10.02
N PHE A 70 5.31 7.16 10.80
CA PHE A 70 5.72 7.46 12.16
C PHE A 70 7.23 7.33 12.30
N SER A 71 7.77 8.10 13.25
CA SER A 71 9.20 8.05 13.58
C SER A 71 9.43 7.19 14.81
N VAL A 72 10.45 6.35 14.76
CA VAL A 72 10.90 5.56 15.91
C VAL A 72 12.28 6.04 16.30
N ASP A 73 12.40 6.59 17.51
CA ASP A 73 13.68 6.78 18.18
C ASP A 73 14.04 5.49 18.92
N LEU A 74 15.15 4.87 18.53
CA LEU A 74 15.63 3.64 19.14
C LEU A 74 16.36 3.91 20.48
N TYR A 75 16.65 5.17 20.80
CA TYR A 75 17.39 5.61 21.99
C TYR A 75 16.78 6.88 22.62
N PRO A 76 15.53 6.81 23.12
CA PRO A 76 14.81 7.98 23.64
C PRO A 76 15.56 8.66 24.79
N GLY A 77 15.68 10.00 24.71
CA GLY A 77 16.33 10.84 25.71
C GLY A 77 17.86 10.97 25.58
N TYR A 78 18.46 10.29 24.60
CA TYR A 78 19.91 10.32 24.36
C TYR A 78 20.31 11.04 23.05
N SER A 79 19.32 11.46 22.26
CA SER A 79 19.49 12.20 21.00
C SER A 79 18.37 13.23 20.85
N ILE A 80 18.54 14.16 19.91
CA ILE A 80 17.43 14.99 19.44
C ILE A 80 16.43 14.12 18.67
N ASP A 81 15.16 14.53 18.70
CA ASP A 81 14.10 13.85 17.96
C ASP A 81 14.40 13.88 16.44
N PRO A 82 14.14 12.78 15.72
CA PRO A 82 14.28 12.76 14.28
C PRO A 82 13.32 13.76 13.64
N ARG A 83 13.81 14.47 12.62
CA ARG A 83 12.98 15.33 11.78
C ARG A 83 13.12 14.91 10.35
N TRP A 84 11.99 14.72 9.69
CA TRP A 84 11.92 14.28 8.30
C TRP A 84 11.28 15.34 7.43
N ARG A 85 11.69 15.37 6.18
CA ARG A 85 10.95 16.05 5.11
C ARG A 85 10.63 15.01 4.04
N VAL A 86 9.35 14.86 3.77
CA VAL A 86 8.82 13.97 2.75
C VAL A 86 8.36 14.81 1.57
N LYS A 87 8.72 14.40 0.36
CA LYS A 87 8.41 15.06 -0.91
C LYS A 87 7.92 14.04 -1.94
N ALA A 88 7.56 14.53 -3.13
CA ALA A 88 7.15 13.73 -4.28
C ALA A 88 6.02 12.72 -3.97
N VAL A 89 5.08 13.12 -3.09
CA VAL A 89 3.98 12.28 -2.61
C VAL A 89 4.50 11.02 -1.90
N GLY A 90 5.48 11.19 -1.01
CA GLY A 90 6.00 10.07 -0.23
C GLY A 90 7.15 9.30 -0.87
N ARG A 91 7.66 9.75 -2.03
CA ARG A 91 8.72 9.03 -2.77
C ARG A 91 10.13 9.57 -2.53
N GLU A 92 10.24 10.71 -1.88
CA GLU A 92 11.53 11.30 -1.52
C GLU A 92 11.55 11.63 -0.03
N ILE A 93 12.58 11.16 0.68
CA ILE A 93 12.68 11.28 2.14
C ILE A 93 14.04 11.87 2.52
N TYR A 94 13.98 12.92 3.31
CA TYR A 94 15.14 13.66 3.79
C TYR A 94 15.18 13.67 5.31
N GLN A 95 16.24 13.12 5.91
CA GLN A 95 16.52 13.33 7.32
C GLN A 95 17.11 14.74 7.52
N LEU A 96 16.40 15.59 8.26
CA LEU A 96 16.78 16.99 8.52
C LEU A 96 17.48 17.20 9.87
N ALA A 97 17.45 16.21 10.76
CA ALA A 97 18.11 16.25 12.06
C ALA A 97 19.33 15.32 12.03
N ASP A 98 20.49 15.85 12.41
CA ASP A 98 21.71 15.06 12.60
C ASP A 98 21.63 14.36 13.97
N THR A 99 20.94 13.22 13.99
CA THR A 99 20.73 12.45 15.22
C THR A 99 22.00 11.66 15.53
N MET A 100 22.54 11.82 16.73
CA MET A 100 23.74 11.08 17.16
C MET A 100 23.48 9.57 17.34
N LYS A 101 22.20 9.18 17.38
CA LYS A 101 21.73 7.81 17.50
C LYS A 101 20.87 7.41 16.31
N PRO A 102 20.79 6.10 16.00
CA PRO A 102 19.92 5.59 14.94
C PRO A 102 18.46 5.91 15.20
N VAL A 103 17.77 6.29 14.14
CA VAL A 103 16.34 6.58 14.10
C VAL A 103 15.73 5.90 12.88
N MET A 104 14.42 5.67 12.90
CA MET A 104 13.71 5.02 11.81
C MET A 104 12.48 5.83 11.41
N LEU A 105 12.17 5.79 10.12
CA LEU A 105 10.88 6.22 9.57
C LEU A 105 10.17 4.96 9.07
N ILE A 106 8.97 4.71 9.57
CA ILE A 106 8.16 3.54 9.21
C ILE A 106 6.83 4.04 8.65
N VAL A 107 6.40 3.46 7.53
CA VAL A 107 5.09 3.77 6.94
C VAL A 107 3.97 3.18 7.77
N SER A 108 2.83 3.86 7.79
CA SER A 108 1.63 3.37 8.47
C SER A 108 0.96 2.20 7.73
N SER A 109 1.18 2.07 6.42
CA SER A 109 0.66 0.98 5.61
C SER A 109 1.32 -0.36 5.98
N VAL A 110 0.49 -1.36 6.31
CA VAL A 110 0.95 -2.72 6.62
C VAL A 110 0.83 -3.58 5.38
N PHE A 111 1.93 -4.22 5.00
CA PHE A 111 2.00 -5.11 3.85
C PHE A 111 2.26 -6.53 4.32
N TYR A 112 1.31 -7.43 4.08
CA TYR A 112 1.44 -8.84 4.52
C TYR A 112 2.46 -9.64 3.70
N LEU A 113 2.85 -9.15 2.51
CA LEU A 113 3.77 -9.84 1.59
C LEU A 113 5.03 -9.04 1.21
N LYS A 114 5.13 -7.76 1.63
CA LYS A 114 6.29 -6.90 1.31
C LYS A 114 6.63 -5.94 2.45
N ASN A 115 7.64 -6.25 3.26
CA ASN A 115 8.07 -5.34 4.33
C ASN A 115 8.93 -4.20 3.77
N TYR A 116 8.39 -2.97 3.71
CA TYR A 116 9.18 -1.77 3.43
C TYR A 116 9.55 -1.09 4.75
N VAL A 117 10.78 -1.33 5.21
CA VAL A 117 11.37 -0.63 6.35
C VAL A 117 12.53 0.21 5.83
N LEU A 118 12.41 1.54 5.92
CA LEU A 118 13.49 2.43 5.56
C LEU A 118 14.37 2.73 6.78
N PHE A 119 15.57 2.17 6.79
CA PHE A 119 16.60 2.54 7.75
C PHE A 119 17.38 3.73 7.20
N ALA A 120 17.20 4.89 7.82
CA ALA A 120 17.91 6.10 7.45
C ALA A 120 18.85 6.52 8.58
N GLN A 121 20.14 6.62 8.26
CA GLN A 121 21.13 7.25 9.13
C GLN A 121 21.92 8.26 8.28
N ASN A 122 21.62 9.54 8.48
CA ASN A 122 22.38 10.68 7.95
C ASN A 122 22.59 10.67 6.42
N LYS A 123 21.57 10.28 5.63
CA LYS A 123 21.61 10.33 4.16
C LYS A 123 20.26 10.68 3.53
N GLU A 124 20.32 11.20 2.31
CA GLU A 124 19.20 11.39 1.40
C GLU A 124 18.81 10.04 0.77
N TYR A 125 17.51 9.74 0.73
CA TYR A 125 16.98 8.51 0.13
C TYR A 125 15.93 8.89 -0.91
N ILE A 126 16.21 8.51 -2.16
CA ILE A 126 15.30 8.61 -3.30
C ILE A 126 14.85 7.17 -3.59
N LEU A 127 13.54 6.96 -3.62
CA LEU A 127 12.91 5.65 -3.86
C LEU A 127 12.33 5.59 -5.28
#